data_AF-A0A8H3J815-F1
#
_entry.id   AF-A0A8H3J815-F1
#
_cell.length_a   1.000
_cell.length_b   1.000
_cell.length_c   1.000
_cell.angle_alpha   90.00
_cell.angle_beta   90.00
_cell.angle_gamma   90.00
#
_symmetry.space_group_name_H-M   'P 1'
#
loop_
_entity.id
_entity.type
_entity.pdbx_description
1 polymer ?
#
loop_
_entity_poly.entity_id
_entity_poly.type
_entity_poly.pdbx_seq_one_letter_code
_entity_poly.pdbx_strand_id
1 'polypeptide(L)'
;MADRLTQLQDCYDQLATQFYASIRYLTLHHNSSALTLPPPSSPQHNHNNSNSNANANFNHEHQESFSYLPEKRPDTPTAFASAQRELAQDLLLKTKQIEYLISVLPGVESSQEKQEVRIAELDVELREALEERKKAEEEREIWLGRVDGIIGEIKR
;
A
#
# COMPACT_ATOMS: atom_id res chain seq x y z
N MET A 1 -18.10 -12.18 2.11
CA MET A 1 -16.73 -11.90 1.60
C MET A 1 -16.77 -10.71 0.63
N ALA A 2 -17.34 -9.57 1.08
CA ALA A 2 -17.50 -8.33 0.28
C ALA A 2 -16.28 -7.39 0.39
N ASP A 3 -15.29 -7.79 1.18
CA ASP A 3 -14.09 -7.02 1.51
C ASP A 3 -13.11 -6.83 0.33
N ARG A 4 -13.43 -7.31 -0.87
CA ARG A 4 -12.58 -7.11 -2.06
C ARG A 4 -12.66 -5.69 -2.61
N LEU A 5 -13.83 -5.05 -2.52
CA LEU A 5 -13.98 -3.65 -2.93
C LEU A 5 -13.24 -2.72 -1.97
N THR A 6 -13.32 -3.01 -0.66
CA THR A 6 -12.55 -2.29 0.37
C THR A 6 -11.04 -2.50 0.18
N GLN A 7 -10.58 -3.72 -0.06
CA GLN A 7 -9.18 -3.99 -0.40
C GLN A 7 -8.70 -3.25 -1.65
N LEU A 8 -9.56 -3.09 -2.67
CA LEU A 8 -9.23 -2.30 -3.86
C LEU A 8 -9.07 -0.82 -3.53
N GLN A 9 -9.94 -0.27 -2.69
CA GLN A 9 -9.85 1.11 -2.19
C GLN A 9 -8.53 1.32 -1.42
N ASP A 10 -8.22 0.44 -0.46
CA ASP A 10 -6.96 0.51 0.29
C ASP A 10 -5.73 0.40 -0.61
N CYS A 11 -5.76 -0.47 -1.63
CA CYS A 11 -4.67 -0.60 -2.59
C CYS A 11 -4.48 0.67 -3.42
N TYR A 12 -5.56 1.33 -3.82
CA TYR A 12 -5.50 2.58 -4.58
C TYR A 12 -4.92 3.72 -3.72
N ASP A 13 -5.32 3.83 -2.46
CA ASP A 13 -4.78 4.83 -1.52
C ASP A 13 -3.29 4.60 -1.23
N GLN A 14 -2.88 3.35 -1.08
CA GLN A 14 -1.46 2.98 -0.95
C GLN A 14 -0.66 3.37 -2.20
N LEU A 15 -1.20 3.13 -3.40
CA LEU A 15 -0.57 3.48 -4.66
C LEU A 15 -0.41 4.99 -4.83
N ALA A 16 -1.42 5.78 -4.46
CA ALA A 16 -1.31 7.24 -4.44
C ALA A 16 -0.22 7.73 -3.48
N THR A 17 -0.14 7.12 -2.30
CA THR A 17 0.91 7.41 -1.30
C THR A 17 2.29 7.08 -1.83
N GLN A 18 2.44 5.93 -2.51
CA GLN A 18 3.69 5.51 -3.13
C GLN A 18 4.11 6.43 -4.30
N PHE A 19 3.17 6.94 -5.10
CA PHE A 19 3.47 7.93 -6.12
C PHE A 19 4.01 9.23 -5.53
N TYR A 20 3.37 9.75 -4.47
CA TYR A 20 3.88 10.94 -3.80
C TYR A 20 5.27 10.70 -3.21
N ALA A 21 5.47 9.58 -2.51
CA ALA A 21 6.75 9.23 -1.89
C ALA A 21 7.87 9.04 -2.93
N SER A 22 7.58 8.42 -4.07
CA SER A 22 8.55 8.22 -5.15
C SER A 22 8.93 9.53 -5.83
N ILE A 23 7.96 10.40 -6.17
CA ILE A 23 8.25 11.73 -6.73
C ILE A 23 9.06 12.57 -5.74
N ARG A 24 8.70 12.52 -4.45
CA ARG A 24 9.44 13.22 -3.39
C ARG A 24 10.87 12.68 -3.28
N TYR A 25 11.06 11.37 -3.30
CA TYR A 25 12.39 10.75 -3.25
C TYR A 25 13.24 11.17 -4.45
N LEU A 26 12.70 11.09 -5.67
CA LEU A 26 13.40 11.51 -6.90
C LEU A 26 13.79 12.99 -6.85
N THR A 27 12.89 13.86 -6.41
CA THR A 27 13.15 15.30 -6.29
C THR A 27 14.25 15.60 -5.25
N LEU A 28 14.26 14.91 -4.11
CA LEU A 28 15.22 15.17 -3.03
C LEU A 28 16.59 14.54 -3.23
N HIS A 29 16.68 13.40 -3.94
CA HIS A 29 17.90 12.59 -4.00
C HIS A 29 18.60 12.58 -5.36
N HIS A 30 18.06 13.26 -6.38
CA HIS A 30 18.76 13.39 -7.65
C HIS A 30 20.07 14.17 -7.47
N ASN A 31 21.16 13.66 -8.04
CA ASN A 31 22.37 14.47 -8.18
C ASN A 31 22.06 15.56 -9.20
N SER A 32 22.06 16.83 -8.78
CA SER A 32 22.15 17.94 -9.71
C SER A 32 23.47 17.77 -10.45
N SER A 33 23.42 17.26 -11.68
CA SER A 33 24.60 17.14 -12.53
C SER A 33 25.32 18.48 -12.50
N ALA A 34 26.45 18.54 -11.80
CA ALA A 34 27.28 19.73 -11.78
C ALA A 34 27.64 19.98 -13.24
N LEU A 35 27.05 21.03 -13.82
CA LEU A 35 27.48 21.55 -15.11
C LEU A 35 28.98 21.77 -14.92
N THR A 36 29.80 20.86 -15.47
CA THR A 36 31.24 21.00 -15.44
C THR A 36 31.51 22.16 -16.37
N LEU A 37 31.51 23.37 -15.82
CA LEU A 37 32.10 24.50 -16.52
C LEU A 37 33.57 24.10 -16.76
N PRO A 38 34.07 24.24 -18.01
CA PRO A 38 35.48 24.03 -18.27
C PRO A 38 36.28 24.93 -17.31
N PRO A 39 37.42 24.46 -16.76
CA PRO A 39 38.20 25.26 -15.83
C PRO A 39 38.57 26.59 -16.49
N PRO A 40 38.48 27.74 -15.80
CA PRO A 40 38.99 28.99 -16.33
C PRO A 40 40.49 28.80 -16.54
N SER A 41 40.90 28.73 -17.81
CA SER A 41 42.30 28.75 -18.23
C SER A 41 42.97 29.96 -17.61
N SER A 42 43.71 29.73 -16.53
CA SER A 42 44.43 30.77 -15.81
C SER A 42 45.75 31.01 -16.55
N PRO A 43 46.05 32.23 -17.01
CA PRO A 43 47.40 32.55 -17.48
C PRO A 43 48.34 32.55 -16.27
N GLN A 44 49.43 31.79 -16.35
CA GLN A 44 50.55 31.91 -15.44
C GLN A 44 51.06 33.35 -15.46
N HIS A 45 51.00 34.03 -14.30
CA HIS A 45 52.00 35.05 -14.02
C HIS A 45 52.50 34.98 -12.58
N ASN A 46 53.81 34.86 -12.52
CA ASN A 46 54.65 34.63 -11.37
C ASN A 46 55.14 36.00 -10.88
N HIS A 47 54.93 36.38 -9.63
CA HIS A 47 55.84 37.30 -8.94
C HIS A 47 55.76 37.23 -7.41
N ASN A 48 56.88 37.62 -6.82
CA ASN A 48 57.47 37.17 -5.57
C ASN A 48 57.18 38.13 -4.40
N ASN A 49 57.07 37.55 -3.19
CA ASN A 49 57.57 38.04 -1.89
C ASN A 49 56.97 39.29 -1.20
N SER A 50 56.34 39.11 -0.02
CA SER A 50 56.87 39.56 1.30
C SER A 50 55.82 39.52 2.43
N ASN A 51 56.29 39.07 3.60
CA ASN A 51 55.66 39.05 4.93
C ASN A 51 54.74 40.23 5.30
N SER A 52 53.58 39.94 5.91
CA SER A 52 53.21 40.52 7.22
C SER A 52 52.12 39.72 7.93
N ASN A 53 52.29 39.64 9.25
CA ASN A 53 51.51 38.91 10.24
C ASN A 53 50.34 39.79 10.71
N ALA A 54 49.09 39.31 10.69
CA ALA A 54 47.98 39.93 11.43
C ALA A 54 46.81 38.95 11.65
N ASN A 55 46.55 38.66 12.92
CA ASN A 55 45.31 38.10 13.45
C ASN A 55 44.09 38.86 12.93
N ALA A 56 43.06 38.12 12.49
CA ALA A 56 41.68 38.58 12.55
C ALA A 56 40.76 37.38 12.78
N ASN A 57 40.52 37.14 14.06
CA ASN A 57 39.39 36.44 14.62
C ASN A 57 38.09 37.02 14.02
N PHE A 58 37.24 36.20 13.38
CA PHE A 58 35.88 36.60 13.01
C PHE A 58 34.90 35.50 13.40
N ASN A 59 34.50 35.54 14.67
CA ASN A 59 33.17 35.13 15.07
C ASN A 59 32.26 36.34 14.90
N HIS A 60 31.23 36.21 14.06
CA HIS A 60 29.98 36.89 14.37
C HIS A 60 28.78 36.02 14.03
N GLU A 61 27.98 35.84 15.07
CA GLU A 61 26.73 35.11 15.18
C GLU A 61 25.55 35.90 14.59
N HIS A 62 24.37 35.25 14.67
CA HIS A 62 22.99 35.67 14.35
C HIS A 62 22.47 35.14 13.01
N GLN A 63 21.93 33.92 12.94
CA GLN A 63 20.66 33.43 13.50
C GLN A 63 19.45 33.88 12.69
N GLU A 64 18.86 32.95 11.94
CA GLU A 64 17.41 32.74 11.91
C GLU A 64 17.17 31.24 11.71
N SER A 65 16.48 30.67 12.69
CA SER A 65 16.18 29.24 12.77
C SER A 65 15.05 28.90 11.80
N PHE A 66 15.36 28.20 10.70
CA PHE A 66 14.38 27.42 9.95
C PHE A 66 14.77 25.93 10.00
N SER A 67 14.65 25.35 11.19
CA SER A 67 14.66 23.90 11.33
C SER A 67 13.30 23.35 10.91
N TYR A 68 13.11 23.00 9.63
CA TYR A 68 12.24 21.89 9.22
C TYR A 68 12.65 21.38 7.83
N LEU A 69 13.74 20.62 7.75
CA LEU A 69 13.92 19.41 6.93
C LEU A 69 15.40 19.01 7.01
N PRO A 70 15.74 17.75 7.33
CA PRO A 70 17.09 17.27 7.10
C PRO A 70 17.34 17.36 5.60
N GLU A 71 18.23 18.25 5.17
CA GLU A 71 18.72 18.29 3.80
C GLU A 71 19.48 16.98 3.56
N LYS A 72 18.74 15.99 3.06
CA LYS A 72 19.24 14.64 2.87
C LYS A 72 20.23 14.69 1.71
N ARG A 73 21.48 14.34 1.98
CA ARG A 73 22.56 14.39 0.98
C ARG A 73 22.14 13.62 -0.27
N PRO A 74 22.48 14.10 -1.47
CA PRO A 74 22.18 13.36 -2.70
C PRO A 74 22.80 11.97 -2.61
N ASP A 75 22.02 10.96 -3.00
CA ASP A 75 22.50 9.58 -2.97
C ASP A 75 23.60 9.39 -4.00
N THR A 76 24.45 8.38 -3.82
CA THR A 76 25.40 8.01 -4.88
C THR A 76 24.63 7.64 -6.16
N PRO A 77 25.15 7.94 -7.36
CA PRO A 77 24.43 7.66 -8.61
C PRO A 77 23.97 6.21 -8.75
N THR A 78 24.77 5.26 -8.27
CA THR A 78 24.44 3.83 -8.26
C THR A 78 23.29 3.52 -7.30
N ALA A 79 23.34 4.05 -6.07
CA ALA A 79 22.29 3.83 -5.07
C ALA A 79 20.95 4.46 -5.52
N PHE A 80 21.01 5.65 -6.11
CA PHE A 80 19.83 6.33 -6.66
C PHE A 80 19.21 5.54 -7.82
N ALA A 81 20.04 5.05 -8.76
CA ALA A 81 19.56 4.24 -9.88
C ALA A 81 18.96 2.89 -9.42
N SER A 82 19.55 2.24 -8.41
CA SER A 82 18.96 1.02 -7.84
C SER A 82 17.63 1.31 -7.13
N ALA A 83 17.54 2.40 -6.35
CA ALA A 83 16.33 2.78 -5.66
C ALA A 83 15.21 3.17 -6.65
N GLN A 84 15.54 3.88 -7.74
CA GLN A 84 14.58 4.18 -8.80
C GLN A 84 14.00 2.90 -9.42
N ARG A 85 14.84 1.88 -9.64
CA ARG A 85 14.41 0.60 -10.19
C ARG A 85 13.51 -0.17 -9.22
N GLU A 86 13.83 -0.15 -7.92
CA GLU A 86 13.03 -0.76 -6.87
C GLU A 86 11.65 -0.09 -6.75
N LEU A 87 11.61 1.25 -6.73
CA LEU A 87 10.36 2.02 -6.72
C LEU A 87 9.49 1.70 -7.94
N ALA A 88 10.09 1.63 -9.13
CA ALA A 88 9.37 1.28 -10.35
C ALA A 88 8.81 -0.16 -10.32
N GLN A 89 9.57 -1.10 -9.75
CA GLN A 89 9.13 -2.48 -9.60
C GLN A 89 7.96 -2.60 -8.61
N ASP A 90 8.02 -1.91 -7.48
CA ASP A 90 6.95 -1.90 -6.47
C ASP A 90 5.64 -1.33 -7.05
N LEU A 91 5.72 -0.20 -7.77
CA LEU A 91 4.57 0.39 -8.46
C LEU A 91 3.95 -0.57 -9.50
N LEU A 92 4.79 -1.27 -10.27
CA LEU A 92 4.32 -2.26 -11.24
C LEU A 92 3.60 -3.43 -10.55
N LEU A 93 4.18 -3.97 -9.48
CA LEU A 93 3.58 -5.06 -8.71
C LEU A 93 2.24 -4.64 -8.09
N LYS A 94 2.15 -3.42 -7.55
CA LYS A 94 0.91 -2.85 -7.01
C LYS A 94 -0.16 -2.66 -8.10
N THR A 95 0.24 -2.22 -9.29
CA THR A 95 -0.67 -2.10 -10.43
C THR A 95 -1.21 -3.48 -10.84
N LYS A 96 -0.36 -4.52 -10.86
CA LYS A 96 -0.81 -5.90 -11.10
C LYS A 96 -1.72 -6.44 -10.02
N GLN A 97 -1.47 -6.12 -8.76
CA GLN A 97 -2.36 -6.46 -7.66
C GLN A 97 -3.74 -5.81 -7.85
N ILE A 98 -3.80 -4.55 -8.27
CA ILE A 98 -5.05 -3.83 -8.57
C ILE A 98 -5.79 -4.47 -9.76
N GLU A 99 -5.10 -4.75 -10.86
CA GLU A 99 -5.67 -5.44 -12.02
C GLU A 99 -6.27 -6.80 -11.61
N TYR A 100 -5.53 -7.57 -10.81
CA TYR A 100 -6.02 -8.85 -10.30
C TYR A 100 -7.25 -8.67 -9.43
N LEU A 101 -7.23 -7.72 -8.47
CA LEU A 101 -8.38 -7.46 -7.60
C LEU A 101 -9.63 -7.09 -8.41
N ILE A 102 -9.49 -6.27 -9.45
CA ILE A 102 -10.58 -5.91 -10.37
C ILE A 102 -11.12 -7.17 -11.07
N SER A 103 -10.22 -8.04 -11.57
CA SER A 103 -10.63 -9.27 -12.26
C SER A 103 -11.39 -10.26 -11.38
N VAL A 104 -11.14 -10.26 -10.06
CA VAL A 104 -11.80 -11.15 -9.11
C VAL A 104 -12.93 -10.48 -8.34
N LEU A 105 -13.36 -9.27 -8.75
CA LEU A 105 -14.48 -8.60 -8.10
C LEU A 105 -15.76 -9.43 -8.28
N PRO A 106 -16.45 -9.78 -7.18
CA PRO A 106 -17.67 -10.58 -7.26
C PRO A 106 -18.75 -9.78 -8.02
N GLY A 107 -19.31 -10.40 -9.04
CA GLY A 107 -20.39 -9.81 -9.83
C GLY A 107 -19.94 -8.79 -10.89
N VAL A 108 -18.64 -8.65 -11.17
CA VAL A 108 -18.14 -7.72 -12.21
C VAL A 108 -18.67 -8.03 -13.61
N GLU A 109 -18.96 -9.30 -13.91
CA GLU A 109 -19.46 -9.75 -15.22
C GLU A 109 -21.00 -9.91 -15.29
N SER A 110 -21.69 -9.85 -14.15
CA SER A 110 -23.14 -10.06 -14.08
C SER A 110 -23.88 -8.73 -14.11
N SER A 111 -24.93 -8.62 -14.93
CA SER A 111 -25.85 -7.49 -14.87
C SER A 111 -26.67 -7.53 -13.58
N GLN A 112 -27.12 -6.35 -13.13
CA GLN A 112 -28.00 -6.21 -11.96
C GLN A 112 -29.24 -7.09 -12.04
N GLU A 113 -29.91 -7.13 -13.19
CA GLU A 113 -31.09 -7.97 -13.41
C GLU A 113 -30.79 -9.47 -13.17
N LYS A 114 -29.65 -9.98 -13.66
CA LYS A 114 -29.24 -11.38 -13.41
C LYS A 114 -28.94 -11.63 -11.94
N GLN A 115 -28.39 -10.64 -11.23
CA GLN A 115 -28.15 -10.74 -9.79
C GLN A 115 -29.47 -10.78 -9.02
N GLU A 116 -30.42 -9.91 -9.36
CA GLU A 116 -31.74 -9.86 -8.72
C GLU A 116 -32.52 -11.16 -8.92
N VAL A 117 -32.54 -11.70 -10.15
CA VAL A 117 -33.15 -13.01 -10.43
C VAL A 117 -32.49 -14.10 -9.60
N ARG A 118 -31.15 -14.13 -9.56
CA ARG A 118 -30.41 -15.13 -8.78
C ARG A 118 -30.70 -15.02 -7.28
N ILE A 119 -30.86 -13.80 -6.75
CA ILE A 119 -31.23 -13.59 -5.34
C ILE A 119 -32.62 -14.16 -5.08
N ALA A 120 -33.59 -13.89 -5.97
CA ALA A 120 -34.94 -14.43 -5.83
C ALA A 120 -34.98 -15.96 -5.88
N GLU A 121 -34.18 -16.58 -6.76
CA GLU A 121 -34.04 -18.04 -6.82
C GLU A 121 -33.44 -18.61 -5.52
N LEU A 122 -32.35 -17.99 -5.02
CA LEU A 122 -31.72 -18.40 -3.76
C LEU A 122 -32.66 -18.24 -2.55
N ASP A 123 -33.52 -17.23 -2.54
CA ASP A 123 -34.52 -17.04 -1.49
C ASP A 123 -35.57 -18.16 -1.48
N VAL A 124 -35.95 -18.67 -2.66
CA VAL A 124 -36.86 -19.82 -2.77
C VAL A 124 -36.17 -21.08 -2.28
N GLU A 125 -34.96 -21.36 -2.76
CA GLU A 125 -34.15 -22.52 -2.33
C GLU A 125 -33.91 -22.51 -0.81
N LEU A 126 -33.62 -21.34 -0.24
CA LEU A 126 -33.44 -21.17 1.20
C LEU A 126 -34.71 -21.51 1.98
N ARG A 127 -35.90 -21.11 1.50
CA ARG A 127 -37.17 -21.43 2.17
C ARG A 127 -37.44 -22.93 2.16
N GLU A 128 -37.20 -23.60 1.04
CA GLU A 128 -37.39 -25.05 0.92
C GLU A 128 -36.43 -25.80 1.86
N ALA A 129 -35.15 -25.44 1.87
CA ALA A 129 -34.14 -26.02 2.76
C ALA A 129 -34.48 -25.80 4.24
N LEU A 130 -35.04 -24.64 4.60
CA LEU A 130 -35.48 -24.36 5.97
C LEU A 130 -36.70 -25.20 6.37
N GLU A 131 -37.64 -25.44 5.46
CA GLU A 131 -38.79 -26.30 5.73
C GLU A 131 -38.38 -27.77 5.90
N GLU A 132 -37.46 -28.25 5.07
CA GLU A 132 -36.89 -29.59 5.21
C GLU A 132 -36.14 -29.73 6.55
N ARG A 133 -35.32 -28.73 6.91
CA ARG A 133 -34.63 -28.70 8.21
C ARG A 133 -35.62 -28.75 9.37
N LYS A 134 -36.75 -28.05 9.27
CA LYS A 134 -37.81 -28.05 10.29
C LYS A 134 -38.44 -29.44 10.45
N LYS A 135 -38.79 -30.10 9.33
CA LYS A 135 -39.35 -31.46 9.37
C LYS A 135 -38.37 -32.47 9.98
N ALA A 136 -37.10 -32.39 9.60
CA ALA A 136 -36.05 -33.23 10.16
C ALA A 136 -35.88 -32.99 11.68
N GLU A 137 -36.03 -31.75 12.15
CA GLU A 137 -36.00 -31.42 13.58
C GLU A 137 -37.21 -31.98 14.33
N GLU A 138 -38.42 -31.90 13.75
CA GLU A 138 -39.64 -32.49 14.31
C GLU A 138 -39.51 -34.02 14.43
N GLU A 139 -39.01 -34.69 13.41
CA GLU A 139 -38.75 -36.13 13.46
C GLU A 139 -37.68 -36.48 14.51
N ARG A 140 -36.60 -35.71 14.58
CA ARG A 140 -35.54 -35.89 15.60
C ARG A 140 -36.10 -35.81 17.01
N GLU A 141 -36.98 -34.84 17.29
CA GLU A 141 -37.62 -34.70 18.60
C GLU A 141 -38.52 -35.88 18.94
N ILE A 142 -39.27 -36.42 17.96
CA ILE A 142 -40.07 -37.63 18.17
C ILE A 142 -39.18 -38.83 18.54
N TRP A 143 -38.07 -39.01 17.83
CA TRP A 143 -37.12 -40.10 18.10
C TRP A 143 -36.43 -39.94 19.46
N LEU A 144 -36.06 -38.71 19.85
CA LEU A 144 -35.54 -38.43 21.18
C LEU A 144 -36.54 -38.79 22.28
N GLY A 145 -37.80 -38.37 22.14
CA GLY A 145 -38.85 -38.73 23.10
C GLY A 145 -39.05 -40.24 23.24
N ARG A 146 -38.94 -41.00 22.13
CA ARG A 146 -38.98 -42.47 22.14
C ARG A 146 -37.82 -43.07 22.92
N VAL A 147 -36.60 -42.58 22.69
CA VAL A 147 -35.38 -43.06 23.38
C VAL A 147 -35.42 -42.73 24.86
N ASP A 148 -35.82 -41.51 25.22
CA ASP A 148 -35.97 -41.07 26.61
C ASP A 148 -37.00 -41.93 27.37
N GLY A 149 -38.10 -42.32 26.71
CA GLY A 149 -39.06 -43.26 27.27
C GLY A 149 -38.45 -44.61 27.64
N ILE A 150 -37.68 -45.21 26.73
CA ILE A 150 -37.00 -46.50 26.95
C ILE A 150 -35.95 -46.38 28.07
N ILE A 151 -35.17 -45.29 28.10
CA ILE A 151 -34.18 -45.04 29.17
C ILE A 151 -34.87 -44.88 30.52
N GLY A 152 -36.02 -44.20 30.56
CA GLY A 152 -36.83 -44.03 31.77
C GLY A 152 -37.35 -45.36 32.33
N GLU A 153 -37.76 -46.30 31.47
CA GLU A 153 -38.21 -47.63 31.85
C GLU A 153 -37.06 -48.51 32.42
N ILE A 154 -35.86 -48.43 31.85
CA ILE A 154 -34.69 -49.21 32.30
C ILE A 154 -34.13 -48.69 33.63
N LYS A 155 -34.26 -47.39 33.91
CA LYS A 155 -33.73 -46.75 35.13
C LYS A 155 -34.61 -46.98 36.37
N ARG A 156 -35.86 -47.44 36.20
CA ARG A 156 -36.83 -47.70 37.27
C ARG A 156 -36.74 -49.15 37.74
#